data_AF-A0A936G3K0-F1
#
_entry.id   AF-A0A936G3K0-F1
#
_cell.length_a   1.000
_cell.length_b   1.000
_cell.length_c   1.000
_cell.angle_alpha   90.00
_cell.angle_beta   90.00
_cell.angle_gamma   90.00
#
_symmetry.space_group_name_H-M   'P 1'
#
loop_
_entity.id
_entity.type
_entity.pdbx_description
1 polymer ?
#
loop_
_entity_poly.entity_id
_entity_poly.type
_entity_poly.pdbx_seq_one_letter_code
_entity_poly.pdbx_strand_id
1 'polypeptide(L)'
;MLIEAVVCAPTMTRLPDGTLEWRLDGQLHREDGPALVMPDGTQLWFRHGVAHRDDGPAAVWADGSMAWKVNGLLHREDGPAVIRFDGAVRWYLFGARLSSSEAADWQAARAS
;
A
#
# COMPACT_ATOMS: atom_id res chain seq x y z
N MET A 1 -28.91 -15.71 -19.84
CA MET A 1 -27.78 -15.31 -20.72
C MET A 1 -26.86 -14.47 -19.85
N LEU A 2 -25.96 -15.12 -19.10
CA LEU A 2 -24.97 -14.45 -18.27
C LEU A 2 -23.77 -14.17 -19.17
N ILE A 3 -23.54 -12.89 -19.43
CA ILE A 3 -22.28 -12.43 -20.00
C ILE A 3 -21.31 -12.58 -18.83
N GLU A 4 -20.60 -13.70 -18.76
CA GLU A 4 -19.38 -13.78 -17.95
C GLU A 4 -18.49 -12.68 -18.54
N ALA A 5 -18.48 -11.51 -17.90
CA ALA A 5 -17.46 -10.53 -18.18
C ALA A 5 -16.14 -11.30 -18.12
N VAL A 6 -15.31 -11.18 -19.15
CA VAL A 6 -13.90 -11.54 -19.04
C VAL A 6 -13.34 -10.57 -18.01
N VAL A 7 -13.57 -10.87 -16.73
CA VAL A 7 -13.00 -10.15 -15.62
C VAL A 7 -11.50 -10.38 -15.78
N CYS A 8 -10.78 -9.28 -16.00
CA CYS A 8 -9.33 -9.22 -15.91
C CYS A 8 -8.93 -9.52 -14.46
N ALA A 9 -9.09 -10.78 -14.05
CA ALA A 9 -8.81 -11.25 -12.72
C ALA A 9 -7.31 -11.53 -12.61
N PRO A 10 -6.66 -11.08 -11.53
CA PRO A 10 -5.25 -11.38 -11.33
C PRO A 10 -5.03 -12.88 -11.14
N THR A 11 -3.98 -13.41 -11.75
CA THR A 11 -3.53 -14.78 -11.56
C THR A 11 -2.73 -14.88 -10.27
N MET A 12 -3.14 -15.76 -9.36
CA MET A 12 -2.40 -16.08 -8.15
C MET A 12 -1.35 -17.16 -8.43
N THR A 13 -0.10 -16.90 -8.03
CA THR A 13 1.02 -17.83 -8.13
C THR A 13 1.67 -18.02 -6.76
N ARG A 14 1.96 -19.27 -6.42
CA ARG A 14 2.76 -19.63 -5.24
C ARG A 14 4.17 -20.00 -5.67
N LEU A 15 5.14 -19.23 -5.20
CA LEU A 15 6.55 -19.45 -5.48
C LEU A 15 7.15 -20.54 -4.57
N PRO A 16 8.28 -21.16 -4.95
CA PRO A 16 8.92 -22.23 -4.16
C PRO A 16 9.35 -21.82 -2.74
N ASP A 17 9.65 -20.54 -2.53
CA ASP A 17 9.99 -19.97 -1.22
C ASP A 17 8.77 -19.80 -0.30
N GLY A 18 7.55 -20.04 -0.81
CA GLY A 18 6.30 -19.86 -0.08
C GLY A 18 5.63 -18.49 -0.31
N THR A 19 6.26 -17.59 -1.08
CA THR A 19 5.69 -16.30 -1.45
C THR A 19 4.46 -16.48 -2.34
N LEU A 20 3.40 -15.71 -2.06
CA LEU A 20 2.21 -15.63 -2.89
C LEU A 20 2.23 -14.30 -3.65
N GLU A 21 2.05 -14.36 -4.97
CA GLU A 21 1.93 -13.17 -5.80
C GLU A 21 0.66 -13.20 -6.66
N TRP A 22 0.07 -12.03 -6.90
CA TRP A 22 -1.07 -11.82 -7.77
C TRP A 22 -0.67 -10.90 -8.91
N ARG A 23 -0.82 -11.38 -10.15
CA ARG A 23 -0.42 -10.64 -11.35
C ARG A 23 -1.57 -10.45 -12.32
N LEU A 24 -1.69 -9.25 -12.88
CA LEU A 24 -2.53 -8.94 -14.03
C LEU A 24 -1.61 -8.41 -15.14
N ASP A 25 -1.72 -8.97 -16.35
CA ASP A 25 -0.87 -8.61 -17.50
C ASP A 25 0.65 -8.65 -17.18
N GLY A 26 1.07 -9.65 -16.41
CA GLY A 26 2.46 -9.83 -15.97
C GLY A 26 2.92 -8.90 -14.84
N GLN A 27 2.10 -7.94 -14.43
CA GLN A 27 2.42 -6.95 -13.39
C GLN A 27 1.74 -7.30 -12.07
N LEU A 28 2.39 -7.02 -10.93
CA LEU A 28 1.74 -7.19 -9.62
C LEU A 28 0.49 -6.32 -9.55
N HIS A 29 -0.66 -6.94 -9.29
CA HIS A 29 -1.94 -6.26 -9.27
C HIS A 29 -2.94 -7.04 -8.42
N ARG A 30 -3.58 -6.35 -7.47
CA ARG A 30 -4.76 -6.86 -6.77
C ARG A 30 -5.52 -5.71 -6.10
N GLU A 31 -6.84 -5.66 -6.28
CA GLU A 31 -7.69 -4.61 -5.70
C GLU A 31 -8.15 -4.97 -4.27
N ASP A 32 -8.55 -6.22 -4.04
CA ASP A 32 -9.16 -6.66 -2.77
C ASP A 32 -8.15 -7.14 -1.72
N GLY A 33 -6.85 -7.02 -1.97
CA GLY A 33 -5.84 -7.59 -1.07
C GLY A 33 -4.40 -7.33 -1.51
N PRO A 34 -3.42 -7.84 -0.75
CA PRO A 34 -2.02 -7.70 -1.10
C PRO A 34 -1.73 -8.45 -2.40
N ALA A 35 -1.01 -7.79 -3.30
CA ALA A 35 -0.52 -8.40 -4.52
C ALA A 35 0.75 -9.24 -4.28
N LEU A 36 1.42 -9.06 -3.14
CA LEU A 36 2.52 -9.90 -2.70
C LEU A 36 2.37 -10.21 -1.20
N VAL A 37 2.49 -11.48 -0.83
CA VAL A 37 2.52 -11.96 0.55
C VAL A 37 3.72 -12.86 0.73
N MET A 38 4.66 -12.45 1.57
CA MET A 38 5.87 -13.23 1.87
C MET A 38 5.66 -14.14 3.09
N PRO A 39 6.44 -15.23 3.23
CA PRO A 39 6.32 -16.15 4.36
C PRO A 39 6.58 -15.53 5.73
N ASP A 40 7.34 -14.43 5.79
CA ASP A 40 7.60 -13.67 7.00
C ASP A 40 6.39 -12.86 7.49
N GLY A 41 5.30 -12.81 6.71
CA GLY A 41 4.10 -12.03 6.99
C GLY A 41 4.08 -10.64 6.35
N THR A 42 5.14 -10.26 5.61
CA THR A 42 5.16 -9.02 4.85
C THR A 42 4.13 -9.06 3.73
N GLN A 43 3.35 -7.99 3.61
CA GLN A 43 2.27 -7.82 2.64
C GLN A 43 2.44 -6.52 1.88
N LEU A 44 2.38 -6.58 0.55
CA LEU A 44 2.50 -5.41 -0.32
C LEU A 44 1.31 -5.33 -1.28
N TRP A 45 0.76 -4.13 -1.44
CA TRP A 45 -0.36 -3.84 -2.33
C TRP A 45 0.15 -3.13 -3.57
N PHE A 46 -0.28 -3.63 -4.72
CA PHE A 46 0.09 -3.08 -6.03
C PHE A 46 -1.15 -2.99 -6.91
N ARG A 47 -1.22 -1.91 -7.70
CA ARG A 47 -2.16 -1.72 -8.81
C ARG A 47 -1.35 -1.47 -10.06
N HIS A 48 -1.42 -2.38 -11.03
CA HIS A 48 -0.66 -2.33 -12.30
C HIS A 48 0.85 -2.11 -12.09
N GLY A 49 1.47 -2.91 -11.23
CA GLY A 49 2.90 -2.85 -10.95
C GLY A 49 3.35 -1.70 -10.05
N VAL A 50 2.44 -0.79 -9.67
CA VAL A 50 2.74 0.36 -8.83
C VAL A 50 2.20 0.16 -7.42
N ALA A 51 3.03 0.38 -6.40
CA ALA A 51 2.61 0.28 -5.01
C ALA A 51 1.50 1.29 -4.70
N HIS A 52 0.32 0.80 -4.36
CA HIS A 52 -0.89 1.63 -4.26
C HIS A 52 -1.91 0.97 -3.34
N ARG A 53 -2.50 1.76 -2.44
CA ARG A 53 -3.71 1.39 -1.68
C ARG A 53 -4.42 2.66 -1.19
N ASP A 54 -5.73 2.74 -1.42
CA ASP A 54 -6.55 3.91 -1.04
C ASP A 54 -6.91 3.90 0.45
N ASP A 55 -7.35 2.75 0.98
CA ASP A 55 -7.93 2.66 2.33
C ASP A 55 -6.97 2.15 3.42
N GLY A 56 -5.67 2.06 3.14
CA GLY A 56 -4.74 1.47 4.10
C GLY A 56 -3.27 1.50 3.68
N PRO A 57 -2.39 0.86 4.46
CA PRO A 57 -0.99 0.78 4.12
C PRO A 57 -0.80 -0.05 2.84
N ALA A 58 -0.03 0.51 1.91
CA ALA A 58 0.39 -0.18 0.69
C ALA A 58 1.55 -1.15 0.94
N ALA A 59 2.21 -1.03 2.10
CA ALA A 59 3.20 -1.99 2.58
C ALA A 59 3.05 -2.19 4.08
N VAL A 60 3.01 -3.45 4.51
CA VAL A 60 3.03 -3.87 5.91
C VAL A 60 4.16 -4.89 6.03
N TRP A 61 5.18 -4.57 6.80
CA TRP A 61 6.35 -5.44 6.98
C TRP A 61 6.18 -6.35 8.20
N ALA A 62 6.90 -7.47 8.20
CA ALA A 62 6.90 -8.44 9.30
C ALA A 62 7.29 -7.85 10.67
N ASP A 63 8.09 -6.78 10.67
CA ASP A 63 8.49 -6.05 11.89
C ASP A 63 7.38 -5.13 12.45
N GLY A 64 6.23 -5.03 11.77
CA GLY A 64 5.13 -4.15 12.13
C GLY A 64 5.24 -2.73 11.56
N SER A 65 6.31 -2.42 10.82
CA SER A 65 6.40 -1.18 10.06
C SER A 65 5.30 -1.13 9.00
N MET A 66 4.86 0.08 8.64
CA MET A 66 3.81 0.32 7.65
C MET A 66 4.12 1.55 6.81
N ALA A 67 3.76 1.50 5.52
CA ALA A 67 3.82 2.65 4.64
C ALA A 67 2.55 2.77 3.80
N TRP A 68 2.02 3.99 3.72
CA TRP A 68 0.89 4.36 2.90
C TRP A 68 1.41 4.94 1.59
N LYS A 69 0.98 4.35 0.48
CA LYS A 69 1.36 4.81 -0.86
C LYS A 69 0.13 4.86 -1.75
N VAL A 70 0.03 5.96 -2.50
CA VAL A 70 -0.95 6.15 -3.57
C VAL A 70 -0.16 6.46 -4.83
N ASN A 71 -0.36 5.65 -5.87
CA ASN A 71 0.34 5.76 -7.16
C ASN A 71 1.87 5.78 -7.00
N GLY A 72 2.41 4.96 -6.10
CA GLY A 72 3.85 4.83 -5.84
C GLY A 72 4.42 5.87 -4.89
N LEU A 73 3.70 6.97 -4.65
CA LEU A 73 4.12 8.08 -3.80
C LEU A 73 3.69 7.85 -2.36
N LEU A 74 4.57 8.17 -1.40
CA LEU A 74 4.17 8.21 0.01
C LEU A 74 3.12 9.30 0.19
N HIS A 75 1.95 8.92 0.71
CA HIS A 75 0.85 9.85 0.90
C HIS A 75 -0.13 9.29 1.93
N ARG A 76 -0.56 10.14 2.86
CA ARG A 76 -1.66 9.88 3.77
C ARG A 76 -2.18 11.21 4.33
N GLU A 77 -3.47 11.45 4.23
CA GLU A 77 -4.06 12.72 4.71
C GLU A 77 -4.40 12.70 6.19
N ASP A 78 -4.77 11.52 6.72
CA ASP A 78 -5.29 11.37 8.09
C ASP A 78 -4.22 10.88 9.09
N GLY A 79 -2.94 10.91 8.72
CA GLY A 79 -1.87 10.39 9.56
C GLY A 79 -0.50 10.36 8.89
N PRO A 80 0.53 9.85 9.58
CA PRO A 80 1.85 9.67 8.99
C PRO A 80 1.79 8.61 7.88
N ALA A 81 2.44 8.91 6.75
CA ALA A 81 2.55 8.01 5.61
C ALA A 81 3.60 6.89 5.83
N VAL A 82 4.44 7.00 6.86
CA VAL A 82 5.35 5.93 7.29
C VAL A 82 5.29 5.81 8.81
N ILE A 83 5.14 4.59 9.30
CA ILE A 83 5.25 4.23 10.70
C ILE A 83 6.26 3.09 10.79
N ARG A 84 7.32 3.25 11.57
CA ARG A 84 8.33 2.23 11.78
C ARG A 84 8.08 1.47 13.07
N PHE A 85 8.60 0.25 13.15
CA PHE A 85 8.52 -0.60 14.35
C PHE A 85 9.12 0.07 15.61
N ASP A 86 10.09 0.98 15.44
CA ASP A 86 10.73 1.74 16.53
C ASP A 86 9.90 2.94 17.00
N GLY A 87 8.68 3.12 16.47
CA GLY A 87 7.79 4.24 16.78
C GLY A 87 8.08 5.50 15.98
N ALA A 88 9.13 5.53 15.15
CA ALA A 88 9.38 6.69 14.30
C ALA A 88 8.30 6.84 13.23
N VAL A 89 7.73 8.04 13.13
CA VAL A 89 6.72 8.38 12.14
C VAL A 89 7.23 9.42 11.15
N ARG A 90 6.78 9.34 9.89
CA ARG A 90 7.06 10.36 8.88
C ARG A 90 5.82 10.72 8.10
N TRP A 91 5.67 12.01 7.85
CA TRP A 91 4.53 12.60 7.17
C TRP A 91 4.88 12.89 5.71
N TYR A 92 3.98 12.48 4.81
CA TYR A 92 4.13 12.75 3.39
C TYR A 92 2.76 13.02 2.77
N LEU A 93 2.71 14.01 1.88
CA LEU A 93 1.58 14.28 1.00
C LEU A 93 2.08 14.37 -0.43
N PHE A 94 1.47 13.60 -1.35
CA PHE A 94 1.85 13.58 -2.77
C PHE A 94 3.36 13.34 -3.00
N GLY A 95 3.99 12.54 -2.14
CA GLY A 95 5.44 12.24 -2.19
C GLY A 95 6.34 13.31 -1.56
N ALA A 96 5.83 14.49 -1.20
CA ALA A 96 6.58 15.52 -0.50
C ALA A 96 6.59 15.23 1.01
N ARG A 97 7.76 15.34 1.64
CA ARG A 97 7.92 15.16 3.09
C ARG A 97 7.50 16.43 3.82
N LEU A 98 6.67 16.29 4.85
CA LEU A 98 6.32 17.38 5.75
C LEU A 98 7.22 17.37 6.98
N SER A 99 7.52 18.56 7.50
CA SER A 99 8.00 18.76 8.86
C SER A 99 6.89 18.48 9.88
N SER A 100 7.27 18.37 11.15
CA SER A 100 6.30 18.17 12.23
C SER A 100 5.31 19.34 12.38
N SER A 101 5.74 20.58 12.14
CA SER A 101 4.87 21.76 12.19
C SER A 101 3.90 21.77 11.01
N GLU A 102 4.36 21.54 9.78
CA GLU A 102 3.49 21.49 8.60
C GLU A 102 2.45 20.36 8.72
N ALA A 103 2.85 19.22 9.28
CA ALA A 103 1.92 18.13 9.56
C ALA A 103 0.85 18.53 10.59
N ALA A 104 1.23 19.23 11.66
CA ALA A 104 0.29 19.72 12.67
C ALA A 104 -0.69 20.75 12.07
N ASP A 105 -0.20 21.69 11.26
CA ASP A 105 -1.03 22.68 10.57
C ASP A 105 -2.04 22.00 9.63
N TRP A 106 -1.58 21.01 8.85
CA TRP A 106 -2.45 20.22 7.96
C TRP A 106 -3.58 19.52 8.70
N GLN A 107 -3.26 18.87 9.83
CA GLN A 107 -4.27 18.21 10.65
C GLN A 107 -5.24 19.20 11.29
N ALA A 108 -4.73 20.34 11.77
CA ALA A 108 -5.56 21.38 12.39
C ALA A 108 -6.57 21.97 11.39
N ALA A 109 -6.15 22.21 10.14
CA ALA A 109 -7.02 22.74 9.09
C ALA A 109 -8.19 21.81 8.70
N ARG A 110 -8.08 20.51 8.99
CA ARG A 110 -9.11 19.51 8.67
C ARG A 110 -10.04 19.19 9.85
N ALA A 111 -9.69 19.67 11.05
CA ALA A 111 -10.48 19.49 12.26
C ALA A 111 -11.51 20.62 12.49
N SER A 112 -11.54 21.62 11.61
CA SER A 112 -12.42 22.80 11.61
C SER A 112 -13.44 22.75 10.48
#